data_AF-A0A0D0CJU6-F1
#
_entry.id   AF-A0A0D0CJU6-F1
#
_cell.length_a   1.000
_cell.length_b   1.000
_cell.length_c   1.000
_cell.angle_alpha   90.00
_cell.angle_beta   90.00
_cell.angle_gamma   90.00
#
_symmetry.space_group_name_H-M   'P 1'
#
loop_
_entity.id
_entity.type
_entity.pdbx_description
1 polymer ?
#
loop_
_entity_poly.entity_id
_entity_poly.type
_entity_poly.pdbx_seq_one_letter_code
_entity_poly.pdbx_strand_id
1 'polypeptide(L)'
;MLSIIAPPDCGLVTKQMSRKKTEKFQITIGLACNADCSKKFNLLYIGKLKKPRCFKKQTPEQHSFYYHNKKKAWMTALHFKE
;
A
#
# COMPACT_ATOMS: atom_id res chain seq x y z
N MET A 1 13.72 4.24 25.15
CA MET A 1 13.00 3.70 23.99
C MET A 1 11.52 3.63 24.38
N LEU A 2 10.75 4.68 24.10
CA LEU A 2 9.34 4.74 24.50
C LEU A 2 8.52 3.81 23.60
N SER A 3 7.98 2.75 24.17
CA SER A 3 7.03 1.88 23.49
C SER A 3 5.77 2.70 23.17
N ILE A 4 5.46 2.84 21.88
CA ILE A 4 4.20 3.46 21.44
C ILE A 4 3.10 2.45 21.73
N ILE A 5 2.43 2.59 22.88
CA ILE A 5 1.32 1.74 23.28
C ILE A 5 0.01 2.39 22.82
N ALA A 6 -0.84 1.61 22.14
CA ALA A 6 -2.12 2.12 21.64
C ALA A 6 -3.12 2.31 22.80
N PRO A 7 -3.75 3.50 22.94
CA PRO A 7 -4.78 3.71 23.95
C PRO A 7 -6.00 2.81 23.70
N PRO A 8 -6.71 2.38 24.76
CA PRO A 8 -7.87 1.51 24.64
C PRO A 8 -8.98 2.22 23.85
N ASP A 9 -9.40 1.59 22.75
CA ASP A 9 -10.31 2.19 21.74
C ASP A 9 -11.76 1.71 21.90
N CYS A 10 -12.05 0.91 22.93
CA CYS A 10 -13.39 0.43 23.27
C CYS A 10 -13.59 0.47 24.79
N GLY A 11 -14.70 1.04 25.27
CA GLY A 11 -14.99 1.24 26.70
C GLY A 11 -15.14 -0.03 27.56
N LEU A 12 -15.01 -1.22 26.98
CA LEU A 12 -15.14 -2.51 27.67
C LEU A 12 -13.78 -3.19 27.96
N VAL A 13 -12.69 -2.64 27.46
CA VAL A 13 -11.36 -3.25 27.64
C VAL A 13 -10.66 -2.63 28.85
N THR A 14 -10.48 -3.43 29.89
CA THR A 14 -9.84 -3.01 31.16
C THR A 14 -8.33 -3.18 31.19
N LYS A 15 -7.73 -3.84 30.18
CA LYS A 15 -6.28 -4.07 30.09
C LYS A 15 -5.73 -3.72 28.71
N GLN A 16 -4.53 -3.14 28.66
CA GLN A 16 -3.81 -2.93 27.40
C GLN A 16 -3.56 -4.28 26.71
N MET A 17 -4.00 -4.38 25.46
CA MET A 17 -3.89 -5.58 24.62
C MET A 17 -2.78 -5.40 23.58
N SER A 18 -2.34 -6.51 22.99
CA SER A 18 -1.31 -6.49 21.95
C SER A 18 -1.71 -5.56 20.79
N ARG A 19 -0.69 -4.92 20.22
CA ARG A 19 -0.75 -3.78 19.31
C ARG A 19 -1.91 -3.83 18.30
N LYS A 20 -2.78 -2.82 18.34
CA LYS A 20 -3.78 -2.54 17.29
C LYS A 20 -3.09 -1.84 16.12
N LYS A 21 -3.33 -2.30 14.89
CA LYS A 21 -2.91 -1.58 13.68
C LYS A 21 -3.84 -0.37 13.47
N THR A 22 -3.44 0.78 14.00
CA THR A 22 -4.21 2.04 13.97
C THR A 22 -4.40 2.55 12.55
N GLU A 23 -3.36 2.43 11.71
CA GLU A 23 -3.39 2.86 10.32
C GLU A 23 -3.41 1.65 9.38
N LYS A 24 -4.49 1.50 8.61
CA LYS A 24 -4.65 0.46 7.57
C LYS A 24 -4.31 0.99 6.18
N PHE A 25 -3.27 1.82 6.08
CA PHE A 25 -2.77 2.24 4.78
C PHE A 25 -2.23 1.02 4.02
N GLN A 26 -2.60 0.94 2.74
CA GLN A 26 -2.26 -0.19 1.87
C GLN A 26 -1.77 0.34 0.52
N ILE A 27 -0.61 -0.16 0.13
CA ILE A 27 -0.10 -0.11 -1.24
C ILE A 27 0.15 -1.56 -1.65
N THR A 28 -0.36 -1.93 -2.81
CA THR A 28 -0.14 -3.25 -3.41
C THR A 28 0.92 -3.10 -4.49
N ILE A 29 1.88 -4.03 -4.53
CA ILE A 29 2.94 -4.06 -5.54
C ILE A 29 2.76 -5.35 -6.36
N GLY A 30 2.56 -5.19 -7.66
CA GLY A 30 2.55 -6.26 -8.64
C GLY A 30 3.96 -6.51 -9.17
N LEU A 31 4.42 -7.74 -9.00
CA LEU A 31 5.68 -8.25 -9.55
C LEU A 31 5.33 -9.27 -10.63
N ALA A 32 5.93 -9.15 -11.81
CA ALA A 32 5.78 -10.13 -12.87
C ALA A 32 7.15 -10.39 -13.52
N CYS A 33 7.47 -11.67 -13.68
CA CYS A 33 8.65 -12.14 -14.42
C CYS A 33 8.36 -13.51 -15.03
N ASN A 34 9.10 -13.87 -16.07
CA ASN A 34 9.12 -15.23 -16.59
C ASN A 34 9.86 -16.19 -15.63
N ALA A 35 9.68 -17.49 -15.82
CA ALA A 35 10.21 -18.52 -14.92
C ALA A 35 11.75 -18.45 -14.76
N ASP A 36 12.44 -18.13 -15.85
CA ASP A 36 13.89 -17.94 -15.94
C ASP A 36 14.36 -16.53 -15.55
N CYS A 37 13.44 -15.63 -15.18
CA CYS A 37 13.71 -14.25 -14.75
C CYS A 37 14.47 -13.35 -15.74
N SER A 38 14.66 -13.78 -16.99
CA SER A 38 15.32 -12.98 -18.04
C SER A 38 14.49 -11.78 -18.49
N LYS A 39 13.16 -11.87 -18.35
CA LYS A 39 12.21 -10.79 -18.65
C LYS A 39 11.48 -10.41 -17.37
N LYS A 40 11.79 -9.21 -16.88
CA LYS A 40 11.14 -8.60 -15.71
C LYS A 40 10.26 -7.46 -16.19
N PHE A 41 9.00 -7.47 -15.76
CA PHE A 41 8.09 -6.37 -16.02
C PHE A 41 8.32 -5.24 -15.01
N ASN A 42 7.92 -4.04 -15.37
CA ASN A 42 7.94 -2.90 -14.47
C ASN A 42 7.05 -3.19 -13.24
N LEU A 43 7.52 -2.73 -12.08
CA LEU A 43 6.77 -2.81 -10.84
C LEU A 43 5.46 -2.04 -10.97
N LEU A 44 4.33 -2.74 -10.76
CA LEU A 44 3.03 -2.10 -10.74
C LEU A 44 2.67 -1.69 -9.31
N TYR A 45 2.53 -0.40 -9.06
CA TYR A 45 2.08 0.13 -7.78
C TYR A 45 0.58 0.41 -7.81
N ILE A 46 -0.15 -0.06 -6.82
CA ILE A 46 -1.60 0.21 -6.68
C ILE A 46 -1.87 0.78 -5.31
N GLY A 47 -2.46 1.96 -5.24
CA GLY A 47 -2.85 2.57 -3.97
C GLY A 47 -4.21 3.24 -3.99
N LYS A 48 -4.61 3.76 -2.81
CA LYS A 48 -5.94 4.37 -2.60
C LYS A 48 -6.03 5.81 -3.07
N LEU A 49 -4.94 6.59 -3.01
CA LEU A 49 -4.93 8.00 -3.40
C LEU A 49 -4.21 8.19 -4.73
N LYS A 50 -4.78 8.98 -5.66
CA LYS A 50 -4.13 9.26 -6.94
C LYS A 50 -2.78 9.96 -6.76
N LYS A 51 -2.66 10.77 -5.70
CA LYS A 51 -1.46 11.52 -5.35
C LYS A 51 -1.18 11.38 -3.84
N PRO A 52 -0.42 10.34 -3.43
CA PRO A 52 -0.06 10.14 -2.04
C PRO A 52 0.70 11.35 -1.46
N ARG A 53 0.44 11.69 -0.19
CA ARG A 53 1.12 12.83 0.47
C ARG A 53 2.64 12.65 0.56
N CYS A 54 3.10 11.40 0.68
CA CYS A 54 4.53 11.07 0.71
C CYS A 54 5.27 11.43 -0.59
N PHE A 55 4.56 11.68 -1.70
CA PHE A 55 5.18 12.08 -2.97
C PHE A 55 5.49 13.58 -3.03
N LYS A 56 5.41 14.31 -1.90
CA LYS A 56 5.80 15.73 -1.80
C LYS A 56 5.17 16.61 -2.89
N LYS A 57 3.89 16.38 -3.19
CA LYS A 57 3.14 17.07 -4.26
C LYS A 57 3.62 16.77 -5.69
N GLN A 58 4.45 15.75 -5.88
CA GLN A 58 4.78 15.20 -7.19
C GLN A 58 3.80 14.08 -7.54
N THR A 59 3.71 13.79 -8.83
CA THR A 59 2.90 12.70 -9.39
C THR A 59 3.71 11.40 -9.38
N PRO A 60 3.05 10.23 -9.33
CA PRO A 60 3.76 8.95 -9.45
C PRO A 60 4.64 8.85 -10.70
N GLU A 61 4.17 9.43 -11.81
CA GLU A 61 4.88 9.45 -13.09
C GLU A 61 6.17 10.27 -13.02
N GLN A 62 6.18 11.37 -12.26
CA GLN A 62 7.41 12.14 -11.97
C GLN A 62 8.44 11.35 -11.16
N HIS A 63 7.99 10.33 -10.42
CA HIS A 63 8.87 9.38 -9.74
C HIS A 63 9.18 8.12 -10.57
N SER A 64 8.76 8.08 -11.85
CA SER A 64 8.90 6.91 -12.73
C SER A 64 8.20 5.66 -12.19
N PHE A 65 7.15 5.82 -11.39
CA PHE A 65 6.34 4.72 -10.90
C PHE A 65 5.19 4.42 -11.86
N TYR A 66 5.07 3.17 -12.28
CA TYR A 66 3.86 2.68 -12.93
C TYR A 66 2.77 2.51 -11.86
N TYR A 67 1.89 3.50 -11.74
CA TYR A 67 0.98 3.63 -10.59
C TYR A 67 -0.49 3.68 -11.01
N HIS A 68 -1.30 2.83 -10.37
CA HIS A 68 -2.76 2.83 -10.53
C HIS A 68 -3.47 3.17 -9.21
N ASN A 69 -4.63 3.81 -9.35
CA ASN A 69 -5.45 4.20 -8.22
C ASN A 69 -6.78 3.46 -8.18
N LYS A 70 -7.10 2.86 -7.03
CA LYS A 70 -8.42 2.26 -6.75
C LYS A 70 -8.85 2.55 -5.32
N LYS A 71 -10.14 2.78 -5.07
CA LYS A 71 -10.68 3.08 -3.73
C LYS A 71 -10.25 2.07 -2.63
N LYS A 72 -10.10 0.80 -2.98
CA LYS A 72 -9.64 -0.27 -2.06
C LYS A 72 -8.14 -0.59 -2.15
N ALA A 73 -7.41 -0.02 -3.12
CA ALA A 73 -6.01 -0.38 -3.42
C ALA A 73 -5.80 -1.87 -3.76
N TRP A 74 -6.81 -2.50 -4.36
CA TRP A 74 -6.77 -3.92 -4.75
C TRP A 74 -6.33 -4.09 -6.20
N MET A 75 -5.62 -5.18 -6.44
CA MET A 75 -5.33 -5.67 -7.79
C MET A 75 -6.63 -6.15 -8.45
N THR A 76 -6.77 -5.92 -9.76
CA THR A 76 -7.94 -6.35 -10.54
C THR A 76 -7.45 -6.95 -11.85
N ALA A 77 -8.12 -8.00 -12.35
CA ALA A 77 -7.73 -8.67 -13.59
C ALA A 77 -7.62 -7.72 -14.81
N LEU A 78 -8.35 -6.60 -14.80
CA LEU A 78 -8.25 -5.56 -15.84
C LEU A 78 -6.85 -4.95 -15.97
N HIS A 79 -6.01 -4.98 -14.93
CA HIS A 79 -4.64 -4.45 -15.01
C HIS A 79 -3.68 -5.35 -15.80
N PHE A 80 -4.10 -6.57 -16.16
CA PHE A 80 -3.31 -7.56 -16.90
C PHE A 80 -3.86 -7.86 -18.30
N LYS A 81 -4.82 -7.04 -18.78
CA LYS A 81 -5.46 -7.20 -20.08
C LYS A 81 -4.85 -6.33 -21.18
N GLU A 82 -3.80 -5.57 -20.88
CA GLU A 82 -3.02 -4.80 -21.87
C GLU A 82 -2.13 -5.70 -22.72
#